data_AF-A0A2V9I586-F1
#
_entry.id   AF-A0A2V9I586-F1
#
_cell.length_a   1.000
_cell.length_b   1.000
_cell.length_c   1.000
_cell.angle_alpha   90.00
_cell.angle_beta   90.00
_cell.angle_gamma   90.00
#
_symmetry.space_group_name_H-M   'P 1'
#
loop_
_entity.id
_entity.type
_entity.pdbx_description
1 polymer ?
#
loop_
_entity_poly.entity_id
_entity_poly.type
_entity_poly.pdbx_seq_one_letter_code
_entity_poly.pdbx_strand_id
1 'polypeptide(L)'
;MLDMKRICQTIARARPKAKFTLEMITRNPLKIPCLSERYWATFPDRRGECLARTLSLVRAHKPERPLPRPDAFDPAVRLRLEEDNVRQCLAYASEQLGFQPSAISRQLSAISFQQRVRALFGAP
;
A
#
# COMPACT_ATOMS: atom_id res chain seq x y z
N MET A 1 -12.20 8.88 -3.56
CA MET A 1 -11.65 7.55 -3.22
C MET A 1 -12.01 6.59 -4.35
N LEU A 2 -11.19 5.60 -4.67
CA LEU A 2 -11.48 4.64 -5.74
C LEU A 2 -12.58 3.66 -5.32
N ASP A 3 -13.49 3.32 -6.25
CA ASP A 3 -14.53 2.30 -6.02
C ASP A 3 -13.94 0.90 -6.13
N MET A 4 -13.37 0.42 -5.02
CA MET A 4 -12.69 -0.87 -4.95
C MET A 4 -13.64 -2.04 -5.25
N LYS A 5 -14.91 -1.95 -4.84
CA LYS A 5 -15.90 -3.01 -5.07
C LYS A 5 -16.14 -3.19 -6.56
N ARG A 6 -16.39 -2.09 -7.28
CA ARG A 6 -16.58 -2.13 -8.73
C ARG A 6 -15.34 -2.63 -9.47
N ILE A 7 -14.15 -2.19 -9.07
CA ILE A 7 -12.89 -2.63 -9.67
C ILE A 7 -12.72 -4.15 -9.53
N CYS A 8 -12.82 -4.66 -8.31
CA CYS A 8 -12.67 -6.09 -8.02
C CYS A 8 -13.71 -6.94 -8.76
N GLN A 9 -14.98 -6.52 -8.77
CA GLN A 9 -16.05 -7.22 -9.48
C GLN A 9 -15.83 -7.25 -10.99
N THR A 10 -15.35 -6.15 -11.57
CA THR A 10 -15.06 -6.07 -13.00
C THR A 10 -13.96 -7.06 -13.38
N ILE A 11 -12.88 -7.13 -12.60
CA ILE A 11 -11.78 -8.07 -12.81
C ILE A 11 -12.27 -9.51 -12.66
N ALA A 12 -13.00 -9.82 -11.59
CA ALA A 12 -13.49 -11.17 -11.33
C ALA A 12 -14.44 -11.67 -12.44
N ARG A 13 -15.29 -10.79 -12.99
CA ARG A 13 -16.17 -11.11 -14.11
C ARG A 13 -15.40 -11.43 -15.38
N ALA A 14 -14.40 -10.62 -15.71
CA ALA A 14 -13.59 -10.80 -16.91
C ALA A 14 -12.61 -11.99 -16.79
N ARG A 15 -12.14 -12.29 -15.57
CA ARG A 15 -11.17 -13.36 -15.29
C ARG A 15 -11.54 -14.11 -14.00
N PRO A 16 -12.47 -15.09 -14.06
CA PRO A 16 -12.96 -15.81 -12.88
C PRO A 16 -11.88 -16.58 -12.10
N LYS A 17 -10.77 -16.94 -12.76
CA LYS A 17 -9.63 -17.64 -12.13
C LYS A 17 -8.58 -16.70 -11.52
N ALA A 18 -8.75 -15.38 -11.65
CA ALA A 18 -7.81 -14.41 -11.10
C ALA A 18 -7.69 -14.57 -9.58
N LYS A 19 -6.45 -14.50 -9.09
CA LYS A 19 -6.16 -14.48 -7.66
C LYS A 19 -5.93 -13.03 -7.24
N PHE A 20 -6.57 -12.63 -6.15
CA PHE A 20 -6.36 -11.33 -5.54
C PHE A 20 -5.38 -11.49 -4.39
N THR A 21 -4.33 -10.68 -4.41
CA THR A 21 -3.34 -10.60 -3.34
C THR A 21 -3.48 -9.25 -2.66
N LEU A 22 -3.62 -9.25 -1.33
CA LEU A 22 -3.57 -8.03 -0.55
C LEU A 22 -2.10 -7.67 -0.31
N GLU A 23 -1.69 -6.49 -0.78
CA GLU A 23 -0.44 -5.87 -0.36
C GLU A 23 -0.73 -4.56 0.40
N MET A 24 -0.30 -4.51 1.66
CA MET A 24 -0.35 -3.31 2.49
C MET A 24 1.06 -3.00 2.98
N ILE A 25 1.58 -1.83 2.60
CA ILE A 25 2.94 -1.41 2.90
C ILE A 25 2.89 -0.24 3.90
N THR A 26 3.35 -0.48 5.12
CA THR A 26 3.50 0.56 6.15
C THR A 26 4.89 1.17 6.05
N ARG A 27 5.03 2.29 5.34
CA ARG A 27 6.32 2.96 5.16
C ARG A 27 6.22 4.47 5.06
N ASN A 28 7.36 5.13 5.20
CA ASN A 28 7.50 6.55 4.94
C ASN A 28 7.09 6.93 3.50
N PRO A 29 6.52 8.14 3.29
CA PRO A 29 6.27 8.66 1.95
C PRO A 29 7.56 8.72 1.14
N LEU A 30 7.51 8.23 -0.10
CA LEU A 30 8.66 8.23 -0.99
C LEU A 30 8.97 9.66 -1.44
N LYS A 31 10.23 10.08 -1.30
CA LYS A 31 10.70 11.35 -1.86
C LYS A 31 11.03 11.16 -3.33
N ILE A 32 10.19 11.70 -4.22
CA ILE A 32 10.43 11.67 -5.66
C ILE A 32 11.26 12.91 -6.05
N PRO A 33 12.47 12.75 -6.62
CA PRO A 33 13.33 13.86 -7.00
C PRO A 33 12.89 14.50 -8.32
N CYS A 34 11.59 14.75 -8.50
CA CYS A 34 10.97 15.18 -9.76
C CYS A 34 11.41 16.56 -10.27
N LEU A 35 12.15 17.34 -9.49
CA LEU A 35 12.70 18.63 -9.89
C LEU A 35 14.20 18.58 -10.20
N SER A 36 14.84 17.40 -10.14
CA SER A 36 16.25 17.24 -10.46
C SER A 36 16.46 16.88 -11.93
N GLU A 37 17.54 17.37 -12.52
CA GLU A 37 17.93 17.05 -13.89
C GLU A 37 18.10 15.54 -14.13
N ARG A 38 18.77 14.85 -13.20
CA ARG A 38 18.98 13.39 -13.27
C ARG A 38 17.68 12.59 -13.33
N TYR A 39 16.62 13.06 -12.69
CA TYR A 39 15.30 12.41 -12.78
C TYR A 39 14.70 12.58 -14.18
N TRP A 40 14.82 13.76 -14.78
CA TRP A 40 14.29 14.03 -16.12
C TRP A 40 15.09 13.35 -17.23
N ALA A 41 16.38 13.08 -17.02
CA ALA A 41 17.21 12.33 -17.96
C ALA A 41 16.65 10.93 -18.27
N THR A 42 15.85 10.35 -17.39
CA THR A 42 15.19 9.04 -17.62
C THR A 42 13.86 9.15 -18.38
N PHE A 43 13.41 10.37 -18.70
CA PHE A 43 12.12 10.67 -19.33
C PHE A 43 12.27 11.68 -20.50
N PRO A 44 13.10 11.38 -21.52
CA PRO A 44 13.45 12.35 -22.57
C PRO A 44 12.23 12.88 -23.33
N ASP A 45 11.19 12.07 -23.50
CA ASP A 45 10.00 12.44 -24.27
C ASP A 45 8.89 13.12 -23.43
N ARG A 46 9.12 13.32 -22.13
CA ARG A 46 8.09 13.87 -21.24
C ARG A 46 8.17 15.40 -21.20
N ARG A 47 7.05 16.04 -21.51
CA ARG A 47 6.90 17.50 -21.40
C ARG A 47 6.81 17.95 -19.94
N GLY A 48 7.55 19.01 -19.60
CA GLY A 48 7.52 19.66 -18.28
C GLY A 48 6.13 20.09 -17.82
N GLU A 49 5.25 20.45 -18.76
CA GLU A 49 3.85 20.81 -18.50
C GLU A 49 3.07 19.73 -17.73
N CYS A 50 3.36 18.44 -17.99
CA CYS A 50 2.72 17.34 -17.26
C CYS A 50 3.08 17.38 -15.77
N LEU A 51 4.34 17.67 -15.43
CA LEU A 51 4.75 17.85 -14.03
C LEU A 51 4.11 19.11 -13.45
N ALA A 52 4.14 20.22 -14.17
CA ALA A 52 3.55 21.48 -13.71
C ALA A 52 2.07 21.32 -13.32
N ARG A 53 1.26 20.67 -14.17
CA ARG A 53 -0.14 20.35 -13.87
C ARG A 53 -0.29 19.46 -12.64
N THR A 54 0.57 18.45 -12.50
CA THR A 54 0.56 17.55 -11.34
C THR A 54 0.89 18.30 -10.04
N LEU A 55 1.89 19.19 -10.06
CA LEU A 55 2.25 20.01 -8.90
C LEU A 55 1.12 20.97 -8.51
N SER A 56 0.43 21.56 -9.48
CA SER A 56 -0.76 22.38 -9.21
C SER A 56 -1.87 21.58 -8.52
N LEU A 57 -2.14 20.36 -8.98
CA LEU A 57 -3.12 19.46 -8.35
C LEU A 57 -2.74 19.12 -6.91
N VAL A 58 -1.47 18.79 -6.65
CA VAL A 58 -0.98 18.46 -5.31
C VAL A 58 -1.09 19.66 -4.36
N ARG A 59 -0.77 20.87 -4.83
CA ARG A 59 -0.90 22.10 -4.03
C ARG A 59 -2.37 22.41 -3.69
N ALA A 60 -3.26 22.22 -4.65
CA ALA A 60 -4.70 22.44 -4.47
C ALA A 60 -5.36 21.44 -3.51
N HIS A 61 -4.83 20.21 -3.42
CA HIS A 61 -5.39 19.11 -2.61
C HIS A 61 -4.42 18.65 -1.51
N LYS A 62 -3.69 19.59 -0.92
CA LYS A 62 -2.75 19.28 0.16
C LYS A 62 -3.53 18.64 1.33
N PRO A 63 -3.06 17.50 1.88
CA PRO A 63 -3.73 16.89 3.02
C PRO A 63 -3.66 17.84 4.23
N GLU A 64 -4.76 17.92 4.99
CA GLU A 64 -4.85 18.77 6.19
C GLU A 64 -3.83 18.37 7.25
N ARG A 65 -3.54 17.06 7.34
CA ARG A 65 -2.55 16.50 8.25
C ARG A 65 -1.32 16.02 7.47
N PRO A 66 -0.11 16.16 8.02
CA PRO A 66 1.08 15.57 7.43
C PRO A 66 0.91 14.07 7.20
N LEU A 67 1.48 13.57 6.10
CA LEU A 67 1.52 12.13 5.85
C LEU A 67 2.27 11.41 7.00
N PRO A 68 1.79 10.24 7.43
CA PRO A 68 2.42 9.49 8.51
C PRO A 68 3.86 9.16 8.14
N ARG A 69 4.76 9.26 9.13
CA ARG A 69 6.17 8.88 8.99
C ARG A 69 6.53 7.80 10.01
N PRO A 70 6.31 6.51 9.69
CA PRO A 70 6.51 5.42 10.63
C PRO A 70 7.93 5.33 11.23
N ASP A 71 8.95 5.83 10.55
CA ASP A 71 10.33 5.79 11.07
C ASP A 71 10.57 6.74 12.25
N ALA A 72 9.64 7.65 12.54
CA ALA A 72 9.69 8.49 13.74
C ALA A 72 9.18 7.78 15.00
N PHE A 73 8.62 6.57 14.87
CA PHE A 73 8.09 5.79 15.99
C PHE A 73 9.10 4.77 16.50
N ASP A 74 8.98 4.43 17.79
CA ASP A 74 9.71 3.30 18.37
C ASP A 74 9.39 2.00 17.62
N PRO A 75 10.34 1.04 17.55
CA PRO A 75 10.16 -0.20 16.80
C PRO A 75 8.88 -0.98 17.16
N ALA A 76 8.54 -1.02 18.45
CA ALA A 76 7.33 -1.70 18.93
C ALA A 76 6.04 -1.00 18.47
N VAL A 77 6.05 0.33 18.41
CA VAL A 77 4.91 1.13 17.90
C VAL A 77 4.77 0.94 16.39
N ARG A 78 5.89 0.95 15.66
CA ARG A 78 5.90 0.71 14.21
C ARG A 78 5.36 -0.68 13.86
N LEU A 79 5.72 -1.71 14.63
CA LEU A 79 5.21 -3.07 14.43
C LEU A 79 3.69 -3.15 14.65
N ARG A 80 3.19 -2.54 15.73
CA ARG A 80 1.74 -2.50 16.00
C ARG A 80 0.99 -1.79 14.88
N LEU A 81 1.50 -0.65 14.41
CA LEU A 81 0.91 0.09 13.30
C LEU A 81 0.84 -0.75 12.03
N GLU A 82 1.89 -1.49 11.70
CA GLU A 82 1.91 -2.38 10.54
C GLU A 82 0.85 -3.48 10.67
N GLU A 83 0.76 -4.10 11.85
CA GLU A 83 -0.21 -5.15 12.10
C GLU A 83 -1.65 -4.65 12.03
N ASP A 84 -1.92 -3.46 12.57
CA ASP A 84 -3.23 -2.84 12.54
C ASP A 84 -3.64 -2.47 11.11
N ASN A 85 -2.72 -1.93 10.30
CA ASN A 85 -2.99 -1.66 8.89
C ASN A 85 -3.36 -2.93 8.13
N VAL A 86 -2.65 -4.04 8.36
CA VAL A 86 -2.95 -5.34 7.74
C VAL A 86 -4.31 -5.86 8.19
N ARG A 87 -4.61 -5.82 9.50
CA ARG A 87 -5.91 -6.25 10.04
C ARG A 87 -7.06 -5.46 9.44
N GLN A 88 -6.94 -4.13 9.37
CA GLN A 88 -7.96 -3.26 8.78
C GLN A 88 -8.19 -3.58 7.30
N CYS A 89 -7.13 -3.83 6.54
CA CYS A 89 -7.26 -4.20 5.13
C CYS A 89 -7.92 -5.56 4.93
N LEU A 90 -7.57 -6.54 5.75
CA LEU A 90 -8.20 -7.87 5.70
C LEU A 90 -9.69 -7.79 6.05
N ALA A 91 -10.05 -7.04 7.10
CA ALA A 91 -11.44 -6.81 7.48
C ALA A 91 -12.22 -6.12 6.35
N TYR A 92 -11.67 -5.06 5.76
CA TYR A 92 -12.28 -4.38 4.62
C TYR A 92 -12.46 -5.32 3.42
N ALA A 93 -11.45 -6.13 3.10
CA ALA A 93 -11.51 -7.08 2.00
C ALA A 93 -12.61 -8.14 2.22
N SER A 94 -12.77 -8.65 3.44
CA SER A 94 -13.82 -9.62 3.74
C SER A 94 -15.21 -9.02 3.79
N GLU A 95 -15.37 -7.90 4.49
CA GLU A 95 -16.69 -7.31 4.78
C GLU A 95 -17.25 -6.54 3.57
N GLN A 96 -16.39 -5.79 2.87
CA GLN A 96 -16.83 -4.86 1.84
C GLN A 96 -16.63 -5.39 0.42
N LEU A 97 -15.61 -6.23 0.21
CA LEU A 97 -15.27 -6.79 -1.11
C LEU A 97 -15.67 -8.27 -1.27
N GLY A 98 -16.06 -8.94 -0.19
CA GLY A 98 -16.50 -10.34 -0.21
C GLY A 98 -15.36 -11.36 -0.36
N PHE A 99 -14.11 -10.96 -0.12
CA PHE A 99 -12.96 -11.87 -0.20
C PHE A 99 -12.80 -12.66 1.10
N GLN A 100 -12.74 -13.98 1.00
CA GLN A 100 -12.44 -14.82 2.16
C GLN A 100 -10.94 -15.12 2.22
N PRO A 101 -10.30 -14.96 3.39
CA PRO A 101 -8.92 -15.39 3.56
C PRO A 101 -8.80 -16.89 3.22
N SER A 102 -7.79 -17.24 2.43
CA SER A 102 -7.45 -18.63 2.17
C SER A 102 -7.17 -19.37 3.49
N ALA A 103 -7.29 -20.70 3.51
CA ALA A 103 -7.02 -21.49 4.72
C ALA A 103 -5.62 -21.20 5.31
N ILE A 104 -4.63 -20.99 4.44
CA ILE A 104 -3.26 -20.58 4.81
C ILE A 104 -3.26 -19.18 5.46
N SER A 105 -4.02 -18.22 4.92
CA SER A 105 -4.13 -16.88 5.49
C SER A 105 -4.79 -16.84 6.87
N ARG A 106 -5.65 -17.81 7.22
CA ARG A 106 -6.32 -17.88 8.54
C ARG A 106 -5.40 -18.34 9.66
N GLN A 107 -4.45 -19.22 9.37
CA GLN A 107 -3.42 -19.61 10.34
C GLN A 107 -2.42 -18.48 10.58
N LEU A 108 -2.18 -17.65 9.57
CA LEU A 108 -1.25 -16.53 9.66
C LEU A 108 -1.82 -15.41 10.54
N SER A 109 -3.12 -15.08 10.52
CA SER A 109 -3.70 -14.01 11.35
C SER A 109 -3.54 -14.18 12.87
N ALA A 110 -3.10 -15.35 13.35
CA ALA A 110 -2.81 -15.62 14.75
C ALA A 110 -1.35 -15.33 15.17
N ILE A 111 -0.45 -15.04 14.22
CA ILE A 111 1.00 -14.89 14.46
C ILE A 111 1.48 -13.58 13.82
N SER A 112 2.27 -12.78 14.53
CA SER A 112 2.74 -11.48 14.02
C SER A 112 3.57 -11.65 12.74
N PHE A 113 3.54 -10.67 11.83
CA PHE A 113 4.32 -10.72 10.58
C PHE A 113 5.81 -10.99 10.80
N GLN A 114 6.39 -10.43 11.86
CA GLN A 114 7.77 -10.67 12.27
C GLN A 114 8.00 -12.09 12.77
N GLN A 115 7.05 -12.67 13.53
CA GLN A 115 7.11 -14.07 13.94
C GLN A 115 7.02 -15.01 12.72
N ARG A 116 6.27 -14.63 11.68
CA ARG A 116 6.21 -15.37 10.41
C ARG A 116 7.51 -15.32 9.63
N VAL A 117 8.14 -14.14 9.50
CA VAL A 117 9.45 -14.00 8.83
C VAL A 117 10.51 -14.78 9.61
N ARG A 118 10.51 -14.69 10.94
CA ARG A 118 11.44 -15.43 11.81
C ARG A 118 11.25 -16.95 11.73
N ALA A 119 10.00 -17.42 11.62
CA ALA A 119 9.70 -18.84 11.46
C ALA A 119 10.03 -19.38 10.06
N LEU A 120 9.89 -18.56 9.02
CA LEU A 120 10.13 -18.97 7.62
C LEU A 120 11.59 -18.86 7.19
N PHE A 121 12.31 -17.87 7.70
CA PHE A 121 13.67 -17.55 7.23
C PHE A 121 14.75 -17.74 8.29
N GLY A 122 14.38 -18.21 9.50
CA GLY A 122 15.27 -18.21 10.65
C GLY A 122 15.56 -16.77 11.12
N ALA A 123 15.88 -16.60 12.39
CA ALA A 123 16.45 -15.34 12.83
C ALA A 123 17.91 -15.22 12.31
N PRO A 124 18.46 -14.01 12.09
CA PRO A 124 19.86 -13.82 12.39
C PRO A 124 20.11 -14.05 13.90
#